data_AF-A0A7L4YUX4-F1
#
_entry.id   AF-A0A7L4YUX4-F1
#
_cell.length_a   1.000
_cell.length_b   1.000
_cell.length_c   1.000
_cell.angle_alpha   90.00
_cell.angle_beta   90.00
_cell.angle_gamma   90.00
#
_symmetry.space_group_name_H-M   'P 1'
#
loop_
_entity.id
_entity.type
_entity.pdbx_description
1 polymer ?
#
loop_
_entity_poly.entity_id
_entity_poly.type
_entity_poly.pdbx_seq_one_letter_code
_entity_poly.pdbx_strand_id
1 'polypeptide(L)'
;MTSDHDMVWRRCAYLGRVLLPLVDQEPWRRPRRRESLRDRGIDTAVGERLIEIFAVLAAHAVALDASLSAAEFDGLPLLAVAEAVTCKRDFELLAGLPDTFADVREEQAVNVFRLCAYAGHRTGVQVFRLSGEVRHALAVLAAHSPTRSSTCGDVFRRAAEAGLAP
;
A
#
# COMPACT_ATOMS: atom_id res chain seq x y z
N MET A 1 15.26 -19.12 -10.33
CA MET A 1 15.06 -18.95 -8.87
C MET A 1 14.56 -17.54 -8.67
N THR A 2 13.44 -17.36 -7.96
CA THR A 2 12.94 -16.02 -7.61
C THR A 2 13.95 -15.34 -6.70
N SER A 3 14.35 -14.10 -6.97
CA SER A 3 15.25 -13.36 -6.08
C SER A 3 14.55 -13.08 -4.75
N ASP A 4 15.30 -12.98 -3.65
CA ASP A 4 14.73 -12.57 -2.36
C ASP A 4 14.09 -11.17 -2.46
N HIS A 5 14.67 -10.28 -3.27
CA HIS A 5 14.10 -8.98 -3.61
C HIS A 5 12.71 -9.10 -4.26
N ASP A 6 12.54 -10.01 -5.23
CA ASP A 6 11.24 -10.26 -5.86
C ASP A 6 10.23 -10.85 -4.85
N MET A 7 10.72 -11.64 -3.89
CA MET A 7 9.88 -12.20 -2.83
C MET A 7 9.42 -11.12 -1.85
N VAL A 8 10.28 -10.16 -1.50
CA VAL A 8 9.89 -8.97 -0.72
C VAL A 8 8.83 -8.18 -1.46
N TRP A 9 9.03 -7.91 -2.76
CA TRP A 9 8.03 -7.22 -3.58
C TRP A 9 6.67 -7.93 -3.53
N ARG A 10 6.62 -9.26 -3.68
CA ARG A 10 5.37 -10.02 -3.59
C ARG A 10 4.68 -9.87 -2.23
N ARG A 11 5.44 -9.80 -1.14
CA ARG A 11 4.89 -9.53 0.20
C ARG A 11 4.31 -8.12 0.29
N CYS A 12 5.00 -7.11 -0.25
CA CYS A 12 4.47 -5.75 -0.35
C CYS A 12 3.18 -5.71 -1.19
N ALA A 13 3.17 -6.39 -2.35
CA ALA A 13 2.01 -6.48 -3.24
C ALA A 13 0.82 -7.17 -2.56
N TYR A 14 1.07 -8.21 -1.77
CA TYR A 14 0.03 -8.85 -0.97
C TYR A 14 -0.55 -7.88 0.07
N LEU A 15 0.29 -7.13 0.79
CA LEU A 15 -0.17 -6.10 1.73
C LEU A 15 -1.08 -5.06 1.06
N GLY A 16 -0.68 -4.55 -0.10
CA GLY A 16 -1.50 -3.60 -0.87
C GLY A 16 -2.87 -4.18 -1.25
N ARG A 17 -2.90 -5.43 -1.73
CA ARG A 17 -4.14 -6.12 -2.15
C ARG A 17 -5.13 -6.36 -1.02
N VAL A 18 -4.64 -6.66 0.19
CA VAL A 18 -5.52 -6.95 1.35
C VAL A 18 -5.92 -5.71 2.13
N LEU A 19 -5.24 -4.56 1.93
CA LEU A 19 -5.48 -3.33 2.67
C LEU A 19 -6.94 -2.88 2.62
N LEU A 20 -7.47 -2.63 1.42
CA LEU A 20 -8.83 -2.13 1.25
C LEU A 20 -9.89 -3.15 1.69
N PRO A 21 -9.82 -4.44 1.29
CA PRO A 21 -10.76 -5.45 1.78
C PRO A 21 -10.80 -5.58 3.31
N LEU A 22 -9.65 -5.49 3.99
CA LEU A 22 -9.60 -5.56 5.45
C LEU A 22 -10.16 -4.31 6.13
N VAL A 23 -9.89 -3.13 5.58
CA VAL A 23 -10.50 -1.90 6.09
C VAL A 23 -12.00 -1.88 5.81
N ASP A 24 -12.46 -2.48 4.72
CA ASP A 24 -13.88 -2.49 4.31
C ASP A 24 -14.75 -3.53 5.02
N GLN A 25 -14.26 -4.18 6.08
CA GLN A 25 -15.09 -5.07 6.89
C GLN A 25 -16.28 -4.35 7.54
N GLU A 26 -16.17 -3.05 7.78
CA GLU A 26 -17.32 -2.23 8.16
C GLU A 26 -18.12 -1.78 6.92
N PRO A 27 -19.43 -2.10 6.82
CA PRO A 27 -20.22 -1.91 5.59
C PRO A 27 -20.23 -0.47 5.03
N TRP A 28 -20.01 0.52 5.89
CA TRP A 28 -20.03 1.93 5.52
C TRP A 28 -18.68 2.45 4.96
N ARG A 29 -17.56 1.75 5.18
CA ARG A 29 -16.22 2.23 4.78
C ARG A 29 -16.02 2.23 3.28
N ARG A 30 -16.39 1.14 2.61
CA ARG A 30 -16.32 1.03 1.15
C ARG A 30 -17.13 2.12 0.43
N PRO A 31 -18.45 2.28 0.67
CA PRO A 31 -19.22 3.33 -0.01
C PRO A 31 -18.71 4.72 0.31
N ARG A 32 -18.30 5.00 1.57
CA ARG A 32 -17.75 6.30 1.97
C ARG A 32 -16.42 6.63 1.28
N ARG A 33 -15.51 5.66 1.13
CA ARG A 33 -14.27 5.85 0.35
C ARG A 33 -14.61 6.18 -1.11
N ARG A 34 -15.51 5.40 -1.72
CA ARG A 34 -15.90 5.58 -3.13
C ARG A 34 -16.62 6.90 -3.39
N GLU A 35 -17.42 7.37 -2.44
CA GLU A 35 -17.99 8.72 -2.45
C GLU A 35 -16.89 9.78 -2.38
N SER A 36 -15.97 9.68 -1.42
CA SER A 36 -14.81 10.58 -1.30
C SER A 36 -13.97 10.67 -2.58
N LEU A 37 -13.73 9.54 -3.27
CA LEU A 37 -13.03 9.51 -4.56
C LEU A 37 -13.81 10.26 -5.65
N ARG A 38 -15.12 10.00 -5.77
CA ARG A 38 -16.00 10.66 -6.75
C ARG A 38 -16.11 12.16 -6.53
N ASP A 39 -16.27 12.60 -5.29
CA ASP A 39 -16.32 14.02 -4.93
C ASP A 39 -15.04 14.78 -5.30
N ARG A 40 -13.92 14.05 -5.36
CA ARG A 40 -12.60 14.57 -5.77
C ARG A 40 -12.33 14.43 -7.27
N GLY A 41 -13.30 13.95 -8.05
CA GLY A 41 -13.18 13.73 -9.49
C GLY A 41 -12.19 12.63 -9.86
N ILE A 42 -11.93 11.68 -8.96
CA ILE A 42 -11.04 10.54 -9.19
C ILE A 42 -11.90 9.36 -9.61
N ASP A 43 -11.57 8.73 -10.74
CA ASP A 43 -12.19 7.47 -11.13
C ASP A 43 -12.02 6.45 -10.00
N THR A 44 -13.10 5.74 -9.65
CA THR A 44 -13.08 4.89 -8.46
C THR A 44 -12.10 3.73 -8.60
N ALA A 45 -12.02 3.09 -9.78
CA ALA A 45 -11.11 1.99 -10.00
C ALA A 45 -9.65 2.47 -10.00
N VAL A 46 -9.36 3.61 -10.63
CA VAL A 46 -8.04 4.24 -10.60
C VAL A 46 -7.64 4.63 -9.17
N GLY A 47 -8.54 5.25 -8.41
CA GLY A 47 -8.29 5.67 -7.04
C GLY A 47 -8.03 4.51 -6.09
N GLU A 48 -8.85 3.46 -6.15
CA GLU A 48 -8.63 2.23 -5.36
C GLU A 48 -7.30 1.56 -5.74
N ARG A 49 -6.97 1.49 -7.04
CA ARG A 49 -5.69 0.93 -7.50
C ARG A 49 -4.48 1.76 -7.07
N LEU A 50 -4.61 3.09 -7.07
CA LEU A 50 -3.57 3.99 -6.56
C LEU A 50 -3.36 3.81 -5.06
N ILE A 51 -4.42 3.63 -4.27
CA ILE A 51 -4.31 3.33 -2.83
C ILE A 51 -3.54 2.03 -2.61
N GLU A 52 -3.89 0.97 -3.35
CA GLU A 52 -3.20 -0.32 -3.27
C GLU A 52 -1.71 -0.17 -3.57
N ILE A 53 -1.34 0.37 -4.75
CA ILE A 53 0.07 0.46 -5.14
C ILE A 53 0.86 1.39 -4.22
N PHE A 54 0.24 2.43 -3.67
CA PHE A 54 0.95 3.33 -2.77
C PHE A 54 1.33 2.64 -1.46
N ALA A 55 0.46 1.75 -0.95
CA ALA A 55 0.79 0.88 0.18
C ALA A 55 1.92 -0.09 -0.17
N VAL A 56 1.94 -0.65 -1.39
CA VAL A 56 3.03 -1.51 -1.88
C VAL A 56 4.35 -0.73 -1.87
N LEU A 57 4.38 0.46 -2.49
CA LEU A 57 5.58 1.29 -2.61
C LEU A 57 6.09 1.73 -1.24
N ALA A 58 5.21 2.14 -0.33
CA ALA A 58 5.59 2.52 1.02
C ALA A 58 6.19 1.34 1.79
N ALA A 59 5.56 0.16 1.75
CA ALA A 59 6.07 -1.02 2.42
C ALA A 59 7.40 -1.49 1.84
N HIS A 60 7.53 -1.42 0.52
CA HIS A 60 8.74 -1.78 -0.20
C HIS A 60 9.89 -0.84 0.13
N ALA A 61 9.66 0.47 0.15
CA ALA A 61 10.68 1.45 0.51
C ALA A 61 11.17 1.26 1.95
N VAL A 62 10.27 0.96 2.90
CA VAL A 62 10.68 0.66 4.29
C VAL A 62 11.46 -0.65 4.37
N ALA A 63 11.05 -1.68 3.64
CA ALA A 63 11.77 -2.95 3.59
C ALA A 63 13.17 -2.79 3.01
N LEU A 64 13.33 -1.98 1.95
CA LEU A 64 14.62 -1.64 1.36
C LEU A 64 15.52 -0.87 2.34
N ASP A 65 15.00 0.17 2.99
CA ASP A 65 15.76 0.96 3.97
C ASP A 65 16.29 0.09 5.12
N ALA A 66 15.49 -0.88 5.55
CA ALA A 66 15.85 -1.84 6.59
C ALA A 66 16.62 -3.07 6.06
N SER A 67 16.85 -3.16 4.74
CA SER A 67 17.51 -4.30 4.08
C SER A 67 16.90 -5.65 4.46
N LEU A 68 15.57 -5.71 4.55
CA LEU A 68 14.85 -6.91 4.99
C LEU A 68 14.83 -7.98 3.91
N SER A 69 14.95 -9.24 4.35
CA SER A 69 14.59 -10.39 3.54
C SER A 69 13.07 -10.63 3.50
N ALA A 70 12.62 -11.47 2.57
CA ALA A 70 11.20 -11.81 2.48
C ALA A 70 10.66 -12.53 3.73
N ALA A 71 11.52 -13.22 4.48
CA ALA A 71 11.17 -13.90 5.72
C ALA A 71 11.00 -12.91 6.89
N GLU A 72 11.72 -11.80 6.88
CA GLU A 72 11.70 -10.77 7.92
C GLU A 72 10.58 -9.75 7.71
N PHE A 73 10.05 -9.64 6.48
CA PHE A 73 9.00 -8.69 6.12
C PHE A 73 7.76 -8.78 7.04
N ASP A 74 7.37 -9.97 7.47
CA ASP A 74 6.19 -10.15 8.33
C ASP A 74 6.36 -9.46 9.70
N GLY A 75 7.59 -9.25 10.16
CA GLY A 75 7.89 -8.50 11.37
C GLY A 75 7.84 -6.98 11.22
N LEU A 76 7.67 -6.47 9.99
CA LEU A 76 7.71 -5.04 9.72
C LEU A 76 6.54 -4.30 10.41
N PRO A 77 6.80 -3.27 11.24
CA PRO A 77 5.74 -2.52 11.91
C PRO A 77 4.84 -1.79 10.91
N LEU A 78 3.53 -1.97 11.03
CA LEU A 78 2.56 -1.36 10.12
C LEU A 78 2.56 0.17 10.22
N LEU A 79 2.89 0.71 11.40
CA LEU A 79 3.03 2.15 11.60
C LEU A 79 4.22 2.73 10.83
N ALA A 80 5.33 2.00 10.71
CA ALA A 80 6.47 2.44 9.89
C ALA A 80 6.08 2.55 8.42
N VAL A 81 5.28 1.60 7.92
CA VAL A 81 4.70 1.66 6.57
C VAL A 81 3.77 2.87 6.43
N ALA A 82 2.90 3.11 7.43
CA ALA A 82 1.97 4.24 7.42
C ALA A 82 2.68 5.60 7.43
N GLU A 83 3.80 5.72 8.15
CA GLU A 83 4.62 6.92 8.17
C GLU A 83 5.30 7.16 6.83
N ALA A 84 5.86 6.11 6.22
CA ALA A 84 6.53 6.19 4.92
C ALA A 84 5.64 6.77 3.81
N VAL A 85 4.34 6.45 3.82
CA VAL A 85 3.35 7.01 2.87
C VAL A 85 3.34 8.54 2.84
N THR A 86 3.59 9.21 3.97
CA THR A 86 3.57 10.68 4.07
C THR A 86 4.94 11.32 4.25
N CYS A 87 5.93 10.57 4.72
CA CYS A 87 7.25 11.09 5.06
C CYS A 87 8.27 10.90 3.93
N LYS A 88 8.11 9.89 3.06
CA LYS A 88 9.00 9.66 1.92
C LYS A 88 8.58 10.50 0.73
N ARG A 89 9.58 10.94 -0.04
CA ARG A 89 9.38 11.58 -1.35
C ARG A 89 9.01 10.54 -2.40
N ASP A 90 8.32 10.96 -3.46
CA ASP A 90 7.88 10.05 -4.53
C ASP A 90 9.05 9.28 -5.17
N PHE A 91 10.22 9.91 -5.33
CA PHE A 91 11.40 9.24 -5.88
C PHE A 91 11.98 8.18 -4.93
N GLU A 92 11.83 8.34 -3.61
CA GLU A 92 12.24 7.33 -2.62
C GLU A 92 11.28 6.13 -2.63
N LEU A 93 9.97 6.40 -2.80
CA LEU A 93 8.96 5.36 -2.91
C LEU A 93 9.09 4.55 -4.21
N LEU A 94 9.59 5.18 -5.27
CA LEU A 94 9.86 4.57 -6.56
C LEU A 94 11.28 3.97 -6.67
N ALA A 95 12.10 4.09 -5.63
CA ALA A 95 13.45 3.55 -5.65
C ALA A 95 13.44 2.02 -5.51
N GLY A 96 14.40 1.37 -6.19
CA GLY A 96 14.64 -0.06 -6.08
C GLY A 96 13.49 -0.95 -6.55
N LEU A 97 12.58 -0.46 -7.40
CA LEU A 97 11.53 -1.28 -8.00
C LEU A 97 12.09 -2.54 -8.67
N PRO A 98 11.33 -3.64 -8.70
CA PRO A 98 11.78 -4.86 -9.36
C PRO A 98 12.01 -4.61 -10.85
N ASP A 99 13.03 -5.27 -11.40
CA ASP A 99 13.35 -5.21 -12.84
C ASP A 99 12.22 -5.83 -13.69
N THR A 100 11.47 -6.78 -13.12
CA THR A 100 10.35 -7.43 -13.78
C THR A 100 9.17 -7.60 -12.82
N PHE A 101 7.98 -7.16 -13.21
CA PHE A 101 6.77 -7.38 -12.44
C PHE A 101 6.15 -8.74 -12.75
N ALA A 102 5.72 -9.45 -11.72
CA ALA A 102 5.02 -10.74 -11.89
C ALA A 102 3.57 -10.56 -12.35
N ASP A 103 2.95 -9.41 -12.06
CA ASP A 103 1.61 -9.04 -12.50
C ASP A 103 1.66 -7.72 -13.28
N VAL A 104 1.22 -7.73 -14.54
CA VAL A 104 1.17 -6.55 -15.41
C VAL A 104 0.34 -5.40 -14.80
N ARG A 105 -0.64 -5.73 -13.95
CA ARG A 105 -1.46 -4.73 -13.27
C ARG A 105 -0.65 -3.95 -12.24
N GLU A 106 0.39 -4.55 -11.65
CA GLU A 106 1.30 -3.86 -10.72
C GLU A 106 2.16 -2.86 -11.47
N GLU A 107 2.76 -3.29 -12.59
CA GLU A 107 3.53 -2.42 -13.47
C GLU A 107 2.69 -1.22 -13.94
N GLN A 108 1.47 -1.47 -14.41
CA GLN A 108 0.54 -0.42 -14.80
C GLN A 108 0.24 0.55 -13.65
N ALA A 109 -0.01 0.04 -12.44
CA ALA A 109 -0.29 0.89 -11.29
C ALA A 109 0.91 1.75 -10.86
N VAL A 110 2.13 1.19 -10.92
CA VAL A 110 3.37 1.96 -10.69
C VAL A 110 3.53 3.06 -11.74
N ASN A 111 3.22 2.77 -13.01
CA ASN A 111 3.28 3.76 -14.07
C ASN A 111 2.23 4.86 -13.91
N VAL A 112 0.99 4.51 -13.50
CA VAL A 112 -0.02 5.53 -13.15
C VAL A 112 0.45 6.37 -11.97
N PHE A 113 1.04 5.76 -10.93
CA PHE A 113 1.60 6.50 -9.81
C PHE A 113 2.70 7.48 -10.26
N ARG A 114 3.66 7.02 -11.08
CA ARG A 114 4.71 7.88 -11.68
C ARG A 114 4.12 9.04 -12.45
N LEU A 115 3.13 8.78 -13.29
CA LEU A 115 2.42 9.81 -14.04
C LEU A 115 1.77 10.81 -13.08
N CYS A 116 1.09 10.35 -12.03
CA CYS A 116 0.44 11.25 -11.08
C CYS A 116 1.43 12.08 -10.25
N ALA A 117 2.56 11.48 -9.84
CA ALA A 117 3.60 12.11 -9.03
C ALA A 117 4.36 13.20 -9.81
N TYR A 118 4.62 12.97 -11.09
CA TYR A 118 5.41 13.89 -11.93
C TYR A 118 4.57 14.73 -12.90
N ALA A 119 3.29 14.42 -13.10
CA ALA A 119 2.39 15.31 -13.80
C ALA A 119 2.10 16.55 -12.94
N GLY A 120 1.84 17.68 -13.61
CA GLY A 120 1.75 19.00 -13.01
C GLY A 120 0.72 19.18 -11.88
N HIS A 121 0.56 20.42 -11.44
CA HIS A 121 0.01 20.78 -10.12
C HIS A 121 -1.32 20.11 -9.67
N ARG A 122 -2.23 19.72 -10.58
CA ARG A 122 -3.52 19.09 -10.20
C ARG A 122 -3.41 17.62 -9.79
N THR A 123 -2.55 16.84 -10.44
CA THR A 123 -2.38 15.41 -10.14
C THR A 123 -1.55 15.18 -8.88
N GLY A 124 -0.57 16.05 -8.60
CA GLY A 124 0.21 15.99 -7.35
C GLY A 124 -0.67 16.19 -6.10
N VAL A 125 -1.66 17.08 -6.16
CA VAL A 125 -2.64 17.25 -5.07
C VAL A 125 -3.49 15.99 -4.85
N GLN A 126 -3.80 15.25 -5.91
CA GLN A 126 -4.53 13.98 -5.80
C GLN A 126 -3.66 12.90 -5.14
N VAL A 127 -2.37 12.78 -5.48
CA VAL A 127 -1.43 11.85 -4.83
C VAL A 127 -1.30 12.15 -3.34
N PHE A 128 -1.13 13.41 -2.97
CA PHE A 128 -1.06 13.81 -1.56
C PHE A 128 -2.33 13.46 -0.78
N ARG A 129 -3.51 13.59 -1.40
CA ARG A 129 -4.77 13.20 -0.74
C ARG A 129 -4.90 11.69 -0.59
N LEU A 130 -4.48 10.93 -1.59
CA LEU A 130 -4.46 9.47 -1.52
C LEU A 130 -3.46 8.97 -0.47
N SER A 131 -2.35 9.68 -0.23
CA SER A 131 -1.40 9.36 0.84
C SER A 131 -2.08 9.41 2.22
N GLY A 132 -2.90 10.42 2.46
CA GLY A 132 -3.69 10.53 3.69
C GLY A 132 -4.66 9.36 3.88
N GLU A 133 -5.36 8.93 2.82
CA GLU A 133 -6.27 7.78 2.87
C GLU A 133 -5.53 6.48 3.16
N VAL A 134 -4.39 6.24 2.50
CA VAL A 134 -3.55 5.05 2.72
C VAL A 134 -3.00 5.03 4.15
N ARG A 135 -2.44 6.16 4.61
CA ARG A 135 -1.94 6.29 5.98
C ARG A 135 -3.05 6.03 7.00
N HIS A 136 -4.24 6.57 6.77
CA HIS A 136 -5.39 6.32 7.65
C HIS A 136 -5.78 4.84 7.65
N ALA A 137 -5.86 4.20 6.48
CA ALA A 137 -6.16 2.77 6.36
C ALA A 137 -5.16 1.90 7.15
N LEU A 138 -3.86 2.16 6.99
CA LEU A 138 -2.80 1.45 7.72
C LEU A 138 -2.87 1.72 9.23
N ALA A 139 -3.11 2.96 9.64
CA ALA A 139 -3.25 3.33 11.05
C ALA A 139 -4.47 2.66 11.70
N VAL A 140 -5.59 2.57 10.97
CA VAL A 140 -6.78 1.84 11.40
C VAL A 140 -6.41 0.39 11.64
N LEU A 141 -5.80 -0.30 10.67
CA LEU A 141 -5.37 -1.69 10.85
C LEU A 141 -4.38 -1.86 12.02
N ALA A 142 -3.50 -0.88 12.25
CA ALA A 142 -2.54 -0.90 13.34
C ALA A 142 -3.19 -0.76 14.73
N ALA A 143 -4.20 0.10 14.85
CA ALA A 143 -4.89 0.38 16.12
C ALA A 143 -5.69 -0.80 16.69
N HIS A 144 -5.98 -1.80 15.87
CA HIS A 144 -6.72 -3.00 16.28
C HIS A 144 -5.85 -4.01 17.09
N SER A 145 -4.61 -3.69 17.44
CA SER A 145 -3.77 -4.51 18.33
C SER A 145 -3.36 -3.70 19.56
N PRO A 146 -4.08 -3.80 20.69
CA PRO A 146 -3.86 -2.93 21.85
C PRO A 146 -2.59 -3.24 22.67
N THR A 147 -1.97 -4.41 22.48
CA THR A 147 -0.86 -4.90 23.33
C THR A 147 0.51 -4.93 22.66
N ARG A 148 0.59 -4.82 21.34
CA ARG A 148 1.85 -4.83 20.57
C ARG A 148 1.70 -3.95 19.35
N SER A 149 2.81 -3.34 18.90
CA SER A 149 2.86 -2.73 17.58
C SER A 149 2.45 -3.76 16.52
N SER A 150 1.34 -3.50 15.83
CA SER A 150 0.81 -4.38 14.79
C SER A 150 1.80 -4.47 13.63
N THR A 151 2.05 -5.68 13.16
CA THR A 151 3.00 -5.97 12.09
C THR A 151 2.31 -6.30 10.77
N CYS A 152 3.07 -6.33 9.67
CA CYS A 152 2.54 -6.81 8.38
C CYS A 152 2.06 -8.27 8.47
N GLY A 153 2.73 -9.11 9.28
CA GLY A 153 2.31 -10.48 9.54
C GLY A 153 0.95 -10.58 10.26
N ASP A 154 0.65 -9.66 11.17
CA ASP A 154 -0.68 -9.59 11.81
C ASP A 154 -1.79 -9.28 10.78
N VAL A 155 -1.50 -8.40 9.81
CA VAL A 155 -2.40 -8.09 8.70
C VAL A 155 -2.61 -9.33 7.82
N PHE A 156 -1.54 -10.05 7.50
CA PHE A 156 -1.62 -11.27 6.69
C PHE A 156 -2.41 -12.39 7.36
N ARG A 157 -2.26 -12.56 8.67
CA ARG A 157 -3.07 -13.50 9.45
C ARG A 157 -4.55 -13.14 9.40
N ARG A 158 -4.90 -11.86 9.58
CA ARG A 158 -6.29 -11.39 9.47
C ARG A 158 -6.86 -11.54 8.06
N ALA A 159 -6.05 -11.29 7.04
CA ALA A 159 -6.43 -11.53 5.66
C ALA A 159 -6.79 -13.00 5.44
N ALA A 160 -5.98 -13.92 5.96
CA ALA A 160 -6.28 -15.36 5.91
C ALA A 160 -7.56 -15.73 6.68
N GLU A 161 -7.77 -15.17 7.88
CA GLU A 161 -9.00 -15.35 8.66
C GLU A 161 -10.25 -14.85 7.92
N ALA A 162 -10.11 -13.79 7.11
CA ALA A 162 -11.17 -13.24 6.27
C ALA A 162 -11.33 -13.97 4.91
N GLY A 163 -10.54 -15.02 4.64
CA GLY A 163 -10.58 -15.76 3.37
C GLY A 163 -10.00 -15.01 2.18
N LEU A 164 -9.17 -13.99 2.41
CA LEU A 164 -8.45 -13.28 1.36
C LEU A 164 -7.22 -14.10 0.95
N ALA A 165 -7.18 -14.55 -0.30
CA ALA A 165 -6.06 -15.31 -0.84
C ALA A 165 -4.83 -14.39 -1.11
N PRO A 166 -3.60 -14.90 -0.91
CA PRO A 166 -2.38 -14.24 -1.36
C PRO A 166 -2.17 -14.20 -2.87
#